data_AF-A0A6G2DGE4-F1
#
_entry.id   AF-A0A6G2DGE4-F1
#
_cell.length_a   1.000
_cell.length_b   1.000
_cell.length_c   1.000
_cell.angle_alpha   90.00
_cell.angle_beta   90.00
_cell.angle_gamma   90.00
#
_symmetry.space_group_name_H-M   'P 1'
#
loop_
_entity.id
_entity.type
_entity.pdbx_description
1 polymer ?
#
loop_
_entity_poly.entity_id
_entity_poly.type
_entity_poly.pdbx_seq_one_letter_code
_entity_poly.pdbx_strand_id
1 'polypeptide(L)'
;GKATRMVEFMQDEGKIYEGEIILGYSTTTEDASGEVVAETPVLSPLDEKLVDEAIASLTGPITQIPPMYSAVKVNGRKLYEYARAGQEVERPERQV
;
A
#
# COMPACT_ATOMS: atom_id res chain seq x y z
N GLY A 1 -3.10 -9.68 28.07
CA GLY A 1 -3.68 -10.88 28.75
C GLY A 1 -2.82 -12.10 28.46
N LYS A 2 -3.20 -13.32 28.84
CA LYS A 2 -2.41 -14.52 28.46
C LYS A 2 -2.42 -14.76 26.93
N ALA A 3 -3.53 -14.47 26.26
CA ALA A 3 -3.69 -14.62 24.82
C ALA A 3 -2.81 -13.68 23.98
N THR A 4 -2.42 -12.51 24.49
CA THR A 4 -1.59 -11.55 23.72
C THR A 4 -0.19 -12.09 23.42
N ARG A 5 0.26 -13.13 24.13
CA ARG A 5 1.52 -13.82 23.83
C ARG A 5 1.48 -14.64 22.54
N MET A 6 0.30 -14.91 21.99
CA MET A 6 0.15 -15.68 20.75
C MET A 6 0.12 -14.79 19.49
N VAL A 7 0.09 -13.47 19.63
CA VAL A 7 -0.03 -12.52 18.51
C VAL A 7 1.13 -12.64 17.53
N GLU A 8 2.34 -12.91 18.02
CA GLU A 8 3.54 -13.05 17.18
C GLU A 8 3.37 -14.16 16.14
N PHE A 9 2.74 -15.29 16.49
CA PHE A 9 2.50 -16.39 15.55
C PHE A 9 1.46 -16.06 14.47
N MET A 10 0.51 -15.16 14.77
CA MET A 10 -0.54 -14.75 13.82
C MET A 10 -0.05 -13.67 12.86
N GLN A 11 0.99 -12.91 13.21
CA GLN A 11 1.51 -11.84 12.35
C GLN A 11 2.11 -12.39 11.06
N ASP A 12 2.73 -13.57 11.14
CA ASP A 12 3.44 -14.23 10.03
C ASP A 12 2.51 -15.08 9.15
N GLU A 13 1.24 -15.25 9.54
CA GLU A 13 0.28 -15.97 8.71
C GLU A 13 -0.10 -15.16 7.46
N GLY A 14 -0.39 -15.91 6.38
CA GLY A 14 -0.93 -15.38 5.14
C GLY A 14 -2.27 -14.67 5.39
N LYS A 15 -2.52 -13.63 4.61
CA LYS A 15 -3.73 -12.80 4.72
C LYS A 15 -4.41 -12.75 3.37
N ILE A 16 -5.74 -12.86 3.38
CA ILE A 16 -6.58 -12.74 2.19
C ILE A 16 -7.34 -11.42 2.33
N TYR A 17 -7.35 -10.65 1.24
CA TYR A 17 -8.01 -9.36 1.17
C TYR A 17 -8.96 -9.36 -0.03
N GLU A 18 -10.05 -8.63 0.11
CA GLU A 18 -10.98 -8.29 -0.95
C GLU A 18 -11.16 -6.78 -0.93
N GLY A 19 -11.15 -6.14 -2.09
CA GLY A 19 -11.21 -4.69 -2.19
C GLY A 19 -11.36 -4.24 -3.63
N GLU A 20 -11.66 -2.96 -3.78
CA GLU A 20 -11.87 -2.29 -5.06
C GLU A 20 -10.89 -1.12 -5.21
N ILE A 21 -10.52 -0.81 -6.45
CA ILE A 21 -9.66 0.33 -6.77
C ILE A 21 -10.33 1.20 -7.84
N ILE A 22 -10.00 2.49 -7.84
CA ILE A 22 -10.44 3.44 -8.86
C ILE A 22 -9.21 3.86 -9.65
N LEU A 23 -9.21 3.57 -10.95
CA LEU A 23 -8.14 3.96 -11.86
C LEU A 23 -8.28 5.44 -12.26
N GLY A 24 -7.14 6.10 -12.44
CA GLY A 24 -7.06 7.49 -12.86
C GLY A 24 -6.92 8.52 -11.75
N TYR A 25 -6.76 8.08 -10.50
CA TYR A 25 -6.53 8.95 -9.36
C TYR A 25 -5.37 8.43 -8.51
N SER A 26 -4.69 9.34 -7.83
CA SER A 26 -3.74 9.01 -6.76
C SER A 26 -4.03 9.90 -5.57
N THR A 27 -4.02 9.32 -4.37
CA THR A 27 -4.32 10.02 -3.13
C THR A 27 -3.12 10.03 -2.19
N THR A 28 -3.10 10.97 -1.23
CA THR A 28 -2.02 11.09 -0.23
C THR A 28 -1.80 9.82 0.58
N THR A 29 -2.84 9.03 0.82
CA THR A 29 -2.84 7.86 1.70
C THR A 29 -2.87 6.53 0.95
N GLU A 30 -2.89 6.56 -0.38
CA GLU A 30 -3.05 5.38 -1.25
C GLU A 30 -4.41 4.64 -1.02
N ASP A 31 -5.39 5.30 -0.43
CA ASP A 31 -6.77 4.83 -0.26
C ASP A 31 -7.81 5.96 -0.45
N ALA A 32 -9.09 5.63 -0.31
CA ALA A 32 -10.20 6.56 -0.50
C ALA A 32 -10.31 7.66 0.57
N SER A 33 -9.54 7.59 1.66
CA SER A 33 -9.58 8.58 2.75
C SER A 33 -8.63 9.77 2.54
N GLY A 34 -7.68 9.64 1.63
CA GLY A 34 -6.69 10.66 1.33
C GLY A 34 -7.18 11.74 0.37
N GLU A 35 -6.49 12.88 0.37
CA GLU A 35 -6.73 13.93 -0.61
C GLU A 35 -6.15 13.53 -1.97
N VAL A 36 -6.80 13.91 -3.07
CA VAL A 36 -6.30 13.65 -4.42
C VAL A 36 -5.04 14.48 -4.68
N VAL A 37 -3.95 13.83 -5.06
CA VAL A 37 -2.66 14.46 -5.37
C VAL A 37 -2.34 14.43 -6.86
N ALA A 38 -2.94 13.51 -7.61
CA ALA A 38 -2.82 13.44 -9.05
C ALA A 38 -4.08 12.84 -9.68
N GLU A 39 -4.41 13.34 -10.87
CA GLU A 39 -5.50 12.84 -11.71
C GLU A 39 -4.93 12.51 -13.09
N THR A 40 -5.26 11.33 -13.60
CA THR A 40 -4.91 10.87 -14.93
C THR A 40 -6.18 10.30 -15.57
N PRO A 41 -6.90 11.08 -16.40
CA PRO A 41 -8.19 10.68 -16.92
C PRO A 41 -8.15 9.37 -17.71
N VAL A 42 -9.08 8.46 -17.42
CA VAL A 42 -9.33 7.25 -18.22
C VAL A 42 -10.31 7.63 -19.34
N LEU A 43 -9.78 8.03 -20.49
CA LEU A 43 -10.55 8.63 -21.59
C LEU A 43 -11.33 7.63 -22.45
N SER A 44 -11.03 6.35 -22.34
CA SER A 44 -11.70 5.26 -23.04
C SER A 44 -11.80 4.04 -22.13
N PRO A 45 -12.77 3.14 -22.36
CA PRO A 45 -12.81 1.86 -21.64
C PRO A 45 -11.47 1.14 -21.75
N LEU A 46 -11.02 0.59 -20.62
CA LEU A 46 -9.82 -0.24 -20.59
C LEU A 46 -10.13 -1.62 -21.16
N ASP A 47 -9.16 -2.20 -21.87
CA ASP A 47 -9.23 -3.59 -22.29
C ASP A 47 -9.09 -4.48 -21.05
N GLU A 48 -10.07 -5.35 -20.81
CA GLU A 48 -10.08 -6.30 -19.69
C GLU A 48 -8.82 -7.17 -19.69
N LYS A 49 -8.33 -7.57 -20.86
CA LYS A 49 -7.10 -8.37 -20.97
C LYS A 49 -5.88 -7.63 -20.45
N LEU A 50 -5.79 -6.33 -20.72
CA LEU A 50 -4.68 -5.50 -20.25
C LEU A 50 -4.72 -5.38 -18.72
N VAL A 51 -5.92 -5.25 -18.15
CA VAL A 51 -6.10 -5.20 -16.70
C VAL A 51 -5.71 -6.53 -16.06
N ASP A 52 -6.15 -7.66 -16.62
CA ASP A 52 -5.81 -9.00 -16.16
C ASP A 52 -4.29 -9.27 -16.20
N GLU A 53 -3.63 -8.88 -17.30
CA GLU A 53 -2.17 -9.00 -17.44
C GLU A 53 -1.41 -8.16 -16.40
N ALA A 54 -1.87 -6.93 -16.14
CA ALA A 54 -1.28 -6.08 -15.12
C ALA A 54 -1.44 -6.68 -13.71
N ILE A 55 -2.62 -7.22 -13.37
CA ILE A 55 -2.87 -7.88 -12.08
C ILE A 55 -2.01 -9.15 -11.95
N ALA A 56 -1.91 -9.94 -13.02
CA ALA A 56 -1.08 -11.15 -13.03
C ALA A 56 0.40 -10.83 -12.75
N SER A 57 0.90 -9.67 -13.20
CA SER A 57 2.27 -9.23 -12.92
C SER A 57 2.56 -8.95 -11.43
N LEU A 58 1.52 -8.75 -10.63
CA LEU A 58 1.60 -8.55 -9.18
C LEU A 58 1.52 -9.86 -8.38
N THR A 59 1.42 -11.01 -9.06
CA THR A 59 1.31 -12.32 -8.42
C THR A 59 2.69 -12.98 -8.25
N GLY A 60 2.98 -13.47 -7.04
CA GLY A 60 4.27 -14.07 -6.68
C GLY A 60 5.21 -13.06 -5.99
N PRO A 61 6.50 -13.39 -5.85
CA PRO A 61 7.44 -12.53 -5.14
C PRO A 61 7.61 -11.18 -5.84
N ILE A 62 7.28 -10.09 -5.15
CA ILE A 62 7.44 -8.73 -5.68
C ILE A 62 8.13 -7.81 -4.67
N THR A 63 8.77 -6.77 -5.17
CA THR A 63 9.37 -5.72 -4.32
C THR A 63 8.38 -4.60 -4.16
N GLN A 64 8.05 -4.28 -2.91
CA GLN A 64 7.14 -3.19 -2.56
C GLN A 64 7.84 -2.13 -1.72
N ILE A 65 7.49 -0.87 -1.96
CA ILE A 65 7.82 0.26 -1.11
C ILE A 65 6.58 0.57 -0.25
N PRO A 66 6.65 0.48 1.09
CA PRO A 66 5.51 0.75 1.96
C PRO A 66 4.98 2.18 1.77
N PRO A 67 3.68 2.46 1.92
CA PRO A 67 3.14 3.81 1.89
C PRO A 67 3.76 4.73 2.96
N MET A 68 3.81 6.03 2.67
CA MET A 68 4.16 7.05 3.68
C MET A 68 3.18 7.01 4.86
N TYR A 69 1.90 6.70 4.62
CA TYR A 69 0.92 6.45 5.68
C TYR A 69 0.99 5.01 6.18
N SER A 70 2.10 4.63 6.81
CA SER A 70 2.27 3.30 7.40
C SER A 70 2.93 3.32 8.78
N ALA A 71 2.79 2.21 9.51
CA ALA A 71 3.40 2.02 10.83
C ALA A 71 4.88 1.58 10.78
N VAL A 72 5.44 1.42 9.58
CA VAL A 72 6.86 1.08 9.38
C VAL A 72 7.73 2.17 9.99
N LYS A 73 8.80 1.78 10.69
CA LYS A 73 9.71 2.73 11.34
C LYS A 73 10.94 3.00 10.47
N VAL A 74 11.29 4.27 10.31
CA VAL A 74 12.54 4.73 9.69
C VAL A 74 13.16 5.78 10.61
N ASN A 75 14.44 5.59 10.94
CA ASN A 75 15.19 6.46 11.86
C ASN A 75 14.48 6.69 13.21
N GLY A 76 13.86 5.64 13.75
CA GLY A 76 13.20 5.66 15.06
C GLY A 76 11.76 6.21 15.09
N ARG A 77 11.26 6.79 13.99
CA ARG A 77 9.90 7.35 13.86
C ARG A 77 9.07 6.56 12.85
N LYS A 78 7.75 6.55 12.98
CA LYS A 78 6.86 5.86 12.02
C LYS A 78 6.68 6.69 10.75
N LEU A 79 6.52 6.05 9.59
CA LEU A 79 6.35 6.75 8.30
C LEU A 79 5.18 7.76 8.34
N TYR A 80 4.04 7.41 8.96
CA TYR A 80 2.93 8.35 9.05
C TYR A 80 3.23 9.61 9.88
N GLU A 81 4.22 9.57 10.79
CA GLU A 81 4.64 10.73 11.58
C GLU A 81 5.43 11.72 10.73
N TYR A 82 6.17 11.23 9.74
CA TYR A 82 6.82 12.06 8.73
C TYR A 82 5.78 12.64 7.77
N ALA A 83 4.85 11.80 7.29
CA ALA A 83 3.78 12.22 6.37
C ALA A 83 2.94 13.37 6.95
N ARG A 84 2.50 13.24 8.20
CA ARG A 84 1.73 14.29 8.91
C ARG A 84 2.53 15.56 9.20
N ALA A 85 3.85 15.46 9.25
CA ALA A 85 4.75 16.61 9.40
C ALA A 85 5.14 17.24 8.04
N GLY A 86 4.62 16.73 6.91
CA GLY A 86 5.01 17.17 5.57
C GLY A 86 6.47 16.87 5.24
N GLN A 87 7.07 15.86 5.89
CA GLN A 87 8.45 15.44 5.70
C GLN A 87 8.49 14.19 4.85
N GLU A 88 9.31 14.19 3.81
CA GLU A 88 9.63 12.98 3.06
C GLU A 88 10.86 12.30 3.65
N VAL A 89 10.88 10.97 3.57
CA VAL A 89 12.01 10.15 3.99
C VAL A 89 12.12 8.97 3.04
N GLU A 90 13.34 8.53 2.76
CA GLU A 90 13.58 7.32 1.98
C GLU A 90 12.94 6.11 2.68
N ARG A 91 12.14 5.37 1.92
CA ARG A 91 11.34 4.25 2.42
C ARG A 91 12.05 2.94 2.06
N PRO A 92 12.11 1.97 2.99
CA PRO A 92 12.76 0.70 2.72
C PRO A 92 11.95 -0.10 1.69
N GLU A 93 12.64 -0.80 0.81
CA GLU A 93 12.05 -1.84 -0.03
C GLU A 93 11.90 -3.14 0.76
N ARG A 94 10.83 -3.89 0.49
CA ARG A 94 10.62 -5.24 1.05
C ARG A 94 10.15 -6.19 -0.04
N GLN A 95 10.56 -7.46 0.07
CA GLN A 95 9.94 -8.53 -0.70
C GLN A 95 8.68 -9.03 0.01
N VAL A 96 7.64 -9.28 -0.77
CA VAL A 96 6.40 -9.93 -0.35
C VAL A 96 6.04 -11.07 -1.28
#